data_AF-A0A820ZFV4-F1
#
_entry.id   AF-A0A820ZFV4-F1
#
_cell.length_a   1.000
_cell.length_b   1.000
_cell.length_c   1.000
_cell.angle_alpha   90.00
_cell.angle_beta   90.00
_cell.angle_gamma   90.00
#
_symmetry.space_group_name_H-M   'P 1'
#
loop_
_entity.id
_entity.type
_entity.pdbx_description
1 polymer ?
#
loop_
_entity_poly.entity_id
_entity_poly.type
_entity_poly.pdbx_seq_one_letter_code
_entity_poly.pdbx_strand_id
1 'polypeptide(L)'
;MLGCIFRLKSIYRSGDSQVWIIQMVLCSDNEHELQHVLMDMKQQFGSGKMDLRTLGRLLSEMNKPDLAEKYFIRLLEQLPLDDPLRYDLYKDLGKFASQAGNFDKCMEWRQKAIALKQQVELAGN
;
A
#
# COMPACT_ATOMS: atom_id res chain seq x y z
N MET A 1 -10.82 4.73 -8.63
CA MET A 1 -10.45 3.63 -9.54
C MET A 1 -9.40 2.79 -8.84
N LEU A 2 -9.69 1.51 -8.57
CA LEU A 2 -8.64 0.55 -8.24
C LEU A 2 -7.71 0.42 -9.44
N GLY A 3 -6.40 0.46 -9.17
CA GLY A 3 -5.29 0.11 -10.05
C GLY A 3 -5.56 0.13 -11.55
N CYS A 4 -4.96 1.09 -12.25
CA CYS A 4 -4.92 1.04 -13.71
C CYS A 4 -3.97 -0.08 -14.15
N ILE A 5 -4.48 -1.06 -14.90
CA ILE A 5 -3.63 -2.03 -15.60
C ILE A 5 -3.20 -1.40 -16.92
N PHE A 6 -1.90 -1.46 -17.18
CA PHE A 6 -1.31 -0.99 -18.43
C PHE A 6 -0.68 -2.16 -19.17
N ARG A 7 -1.02 -2.29 -20.46
CA ARG A 7 -0.32 -3.19 -21.37
C ARG A 7 0.92 -2.49 -21.91
N LEU A 8 2.08 -3.10 -21.71
CA LEU A 8 3.33 -2.68 -22.34
C LEU A 8 3.27 -2.89 -23.85
N LYS A 9 3.49 -1.82 -24.62
CA LYS A 9 3.55 -1.87 -26.09
C LYS A 9 4.98 -1.93 -26.60
N SER A 10 5.85 -1.10 -26.05
CA SER A 10 7.26 -1.07 -26.45
C SER A 10 8.12 -0.43 -25.36
N ILE A 11 9.39 -0.83 -25.33
CA ILE A 11 10.43 -0.24 -24.49
C ILE A 11 11.60 0.06 -25.41
N TYR A 12 11.98 1.33 -25.54
CA TYR A 12 13.09 1.73 -26.39
C TYR A 12 13.87 2.89 -25.78
N ARG A 13 15.14 3.02 -26.17
CA ARG A 13 15.99 4.12 -25.75
C ARG A 13 15.89 5.24 -26.77
N SER A 14 15.62 6.46 -26.31
CA SER A 14 15.64 7.62 -27.21
C SER A 14 17.10 7.90 -27.61
N GLY A 15 17.32 8.15 -28.90
CA GLY A 15 18.68 8.36 -29.45
C GLY A 15 19.33 9.64 -28.94
N ASP A 16 18.56 10.71 -28.80
CA ASP A 16 19.08 12.06 -28.52
C ASP A 16 19.13 12.38 -27.02
N SER A 17 18.23 11.79 -26.26
CA SER A 17 18.16 11.90 -24.81
C SER A 17 18.39 10.50 -24.28
N GLN A 18 19.45 10.24 -23.51
CA GLN A 18 19.80 8.92 -22.95
C GLN A 18 18.77 8.36 -21.94
N VAL A 19 17.48 8.43 -22.26
CA VAL A 19 16.34 8.04 -21.45
C VAL A 19 15.65 6.85 -22.10
N TRP A 20 15.08 6.00 -21.26
CA TRP A 20 14.24 4.89 -21.68
C TRP A 20 12.80 5.35 -21.76
N ILE A 21 12.18 5.13 -22.92
CA ILE A 21 10.77 5.42 -23.16
C ILE A 21 10.01 4.10 -23.11
N ILE A 22 8.98 4.07 -22.26
CA ILE A 22 8.09 2.92 -22.08
C ILE A 22 6.72 3.34 -22.59
N GLN A 23 6.29 2.77 -23.72
CA GLN A 23 4.94 2.99 -24.24
C GLN A 23 3.97 1.99 -23.63
N MET A 24 2.88 2.52 -23.09
CA MET A 24 1.87 1.77 -22.37
C MET A 24 0.48 2.17 -22.84
N VAL A 25 -0.45 1.21 -22.89
CA VAL A 25 -1.87 1.43 -23.18
C VAL A 25 -2.68 1.07 -21.94
N LEU A 26 -3.54 1.99 -21.51
CA LEU A 26 -4.49 1.73 -20.43
C LEU A 26 -5.47 0.64 -20.89
N CYS A 27 -5.47 -0.49 -20.21
CA CYS A 27 -6.46 -1.53 -20.46
C CYS A 27 -7.80 -1.06 -19.91
N SER A 28 -8.78 -0.90 -20.79
CA SER A 28 -10.14 -0.54 -20.36
C SER A 28 -10.83 -1.73 -19.69
N ASP A 29 -11.82 -1.44 -18.84
CA ASP A 29 -12.68 -2.46 -18.23
C ASP A 29 -13.43 -3.34 -19.25
N ASN A 30 -13.30 -3.14 -20.58
CA ASN A 30 -13.99 -3.94 -21.63
C ASN A 30 -13.12 -5.04 -22.28
N GLU A 31 -11.83 -5.11 -21.96
CA GLU A 31 -10.97 -6.20 -22.43
C GLU A 31 -11.23 -7.45 -21.56
N HIS A 32 -11.98 -8.42 -22.12
CA HIS A 32 -12.57 -9.55 -21.39
C HIS A 32 -11.58 -10.38 -20.55
N GLU A 33 -10.33 -10.52 -21.00
CA GLU A 33 -9.33 -11.31 -20.27
C GLU A 33 -8.82 -10.62 -19.00
N LEU A 34 -8.78 -9.28 -18.98
CA LEU A 34 -8.26 -8.50 -17.85
C LEU A 34 -9.38 -8.07 -16.89
N GLN A 35 -10.64 -8.15 -17.32
CA GLN A 35 -11.81 -7.94 -16.47
C GLN A 35 -11.77 -8.84 -15.23
N HIS A 36 -11.45 -10.14 -15.39
CA HIS A 36 -11.38 -11.06 -14.27
C HIS A 36 -10.29 -10.67 -13.27
N VAL A 37 -9.10 -10.31 -13.75
CA VAL A 37 -8.00 -9.84 -12.87
C VAL A 37 -8.37 -8.55 -12.15
N LEU A 38 -8.98 -7.60 -12.86
CA LEU A 38 -9.46 -6.34 -12.27
C LEU A 38 -10.58 -6.59 -11.26
N MET A 39 -11.48 -7.53 -11.54
CA MET A 39 -12.61 -7.87 -10.69
C MET A 39 -12.16 -8.62 -9.43
N ASP A 40 -11.21 -9.54 -9.56
CA ASP A 40 -10.56 -10.23 -8.44
C ASP A 40 -9.82 -9.24 -7.55
N MET A 41 -9.06 -8.29 -8.14
CA MET A 41 -8.44 -7.20 -7.40
C MET A 41 -9.48 -6.31 -6.71
N LYS A 42 -10.58 -5.95 -7.39
CA LYS A 42 -11.69 -5.17 -6.81
C LYS A 42 -12.40 -5.95 -5.68
N GLN A 43 -12.51 -7.27 -5.75
CA GLN A 43 -13.09 -8.11 -4.70
C GLN A 43 -12.17 -8.22 -3.49
N GLN A 44 -10.87 -8.44 -3.69
CA GLN A 44 -9.90 -8.60 -2.60
C GLN A 44 -9.65 -7.28 -1.84
N PHE A 45 -9.66 -6.15 -2.54
CA PHE A 45 -9.30 -4.84 -1.98
C PHE A 45 -10.47 -3.86 -1.83
N GLY A 46 -11.68 -4.29 -2.19
CA GLY A 46 -12.92 -3.51 -2.13
C GLY A 46 -13.06 -2.49 -3.28
N SER A 47 -14.27 -1.96 -3.51
CA SER A 47 -14.55 -0.91 -4.52
C SER A 47 -14.06 0.50 -4.15
N GLY A 48 -13.34 0.62 -3.03
CA GLY A 48 -12.88 1.87 -2.46
C GLY A 48 -11.83 2.57 -3.33
N LYS A 49 -11.63 3.88 -3.08
CA LYS A 49 -10.53 4.64 -3.63
C LYS A 49 -9.22 3.95 -3.21
N MET A 50 -8.37 3.58 -4.16
CA MET A 50 -7.02 3.07 -3.86
C MET A 50 -6.26 4.19 -3.14
N ASP A 51 -6.14 4.07 -1.82
CA ASP A 51 -5.33 4.93 -1.00
C ASP A 51 -3.98 4.25 -0.70
N LEU A 52 -3.07 5.00 -0.06
CA LEU A 52 -1.75 4.49 0.29
C LEU A 52 -1.81 3.25 1.19
N ARG A 53 -2.89 3.10 1.98
CA ARG A 53 -3.09 1.95 2.87
C ARG A 53 -3.45 0.70 2.07
N THR A 54 -4.38 0.80 1.12
CA THR A 54 -4.71 -0.32 0.22
C THR A 54 -3.49 -0.73 -0.61
N LEU A 55 -2.70 0.23 -1.10
CA LEU A 55 -1.47 -0.05 -1.84
C LEU A 55 -0.43 -0.81 -1.00
N GLY A 56 -0.16 -0.37 0.23
CA GLY A 56 0.83 -1.07 1.05
C GLY A 56 0.35 -2.48 1.48
N ARG A 57 -0.95 -2.68 1.71
CA ARG A 57 -1.49 -4.04 1.96
C ARG A 57 -1.29 -4.95 0.74
N LEU A 58 -1.59 -4.46 -0.46
CA LEU A 58 -1.33 -5.19 -1.71
C LEU A 58 0.16 -5.56 -1.85
N LEU A 59 1.07 -4.63 -1.56
CA LEU A 59 2.51 -4.90 -1.63
C LEU A 59 2.96 -5.99 -0.64
N SER A 60 2.39 -6.02 0.56
CA SER A 60 2.63 -7.09 1.54
C SER A 60 2.15 -8.44 1.02
N GLU A 61 0.95 -8.50 0.42
CA GLU A 61 0.42 -9.73 -0.19
C GLU A 61 1.23 -10.21 -1.40
N MET A 62 1.85 -9.28 -2.13
CA MET A 62 2.82 -9.57 -3.20
C MET A 62 4.19 -10.03 -2.67
N ASN A 63 4.31 -10.33 -1.38
CA ASN A 63 5.55 -10.69 -0.68
C ASN A 63 6.65 -9.61 -0.79
N LYS A 64 6.24 -8.34 -0.77
CA LYS A 64 7.13 -7.16 -0.77
C LYS A 64 6.93 -6.31 0.50
N PRO A 65 7.19 -6.87 1.70
CA PRO A 65 6.92 -6.20 2.97
C PRO A 65 7.74 -4.91 3.17
N ASP A 66 8.96 -4.82 2.64
CA ASP A 66 9.79 -3.60 2.74
C ASP A 66 9.17 -2.41 1.99
N LEU A 67 8.59 -2.68 0.81
CA LEU A 67 7.89 -1.65 0.05
C LEU A 67 6.58 -1.28 0.73
N ALA A 68 5.85 -2.25 1.30
CA ALA A 68 4.65 -1.99 2.10
C ALA A 68 4.94 -1.07 3.29
N GLU A 69 6.01 -1.36 4.05
CA GLU A 69 6.48 -0.55 5.18
C GLU A 69 6.74 0.89 4.75
N LYS A 70 7.45 1.10 3.64
CA LYS A 70 7.75 2.45 3.11
C LYS A 70 6.50 3.29 2.83
N TYR A 71 5.49 2.71 2.20
CA TYR A 71 4.25 3.45 1.90
C TYR A 71 3.42 3.73 3.16
N PHE A 72 3.41 2.82 4.13
CA PHE A 72 2.71 3.03 5.40
C PHE A 72 3.39 4.08 6.28
N ILE A 73 4.73 4.12 6.31
CA ILE A 73 5.47 5.19 7.00
C ILE A 73 5.16 6.55 6.36
N ARG A 74 5.19 6.64 5.02
CA ARG A 74 4.82 7.87 4.31
C ARG A 74 3.38 8.30 4.61
N LEU A 75 2.45 7.36 4.71
CA LEU A 75 1.07 7.66 5.09
C LEU A 75 0.98 8.17 6.53
N LEU A 76 1.70 7.56 7.47
CA LEU A 76 1.77 8.03 8.87
C LEU A 76 2.33 9.46 9.00
N GLU A 77 3.27 9.85 8.15
CA GLU A 77 3.83 11.22 8.12
C GLU A 77 2.81 12.25 7.59
N GLN A 78 1.87 11.81 6.75
CA GLN A 78 0.83 12.68 6.16
C GLN A 78 -0.40 12.83 7.06
N LEU A 79 -0.60 11.92 8.02
CA LEU A 79 -1.76 11.94 8.91
C LEU A 79 -1.52 12.82 10.14
N PRO A 80 -2.53 13.58 10.59
CA PRO A 80 -2.54 14.23 11.90
C PRO A 80 -2.23 13.24 13.03
N LEU A 81 -1.64 13.74 14.13
CA LEU A 81 -1.23 12.91 15.27
C LEU A 81 -2.42 12.24 16.00
N ASP A 82 -3.59 12.86 15.94
CA ASP A 82 -4.85 12.43 16.53
C ASP A 82 -5.71 11.58 15.58
N ASP A 83 -5.22 11.32 14.36
CA ASP A 83 -5.99 10.56 13.38
C ASP A 83 -6.18 9.10 13.85
N PRO A 84 -7.43 8.60 13.96
CA PRO A 84 -7.72 7.22 14.36
C PRO A 84 -7.04 6.16 13.48
N LEU A 85 -6.75 6.48 12.21
CA LEU A 85 -6.09 5.57 11.29
C LEU A 85 -4.66 5.23 11.69
N ARG A 86 -3.99 6.06 12.51
CA ARG A 86 -2.62 5.78 12.99
C ARG A 86 -2.53 4.47 13.74
N TYR A 87 -3.54 4.15 14.56
CA TYR A 87 -3.60 2.88 15.30
C TYR A 87 -3.57 1.68 14.35
N ASP A 88 -4.42 1.73 13.32
CA ASP A 88 -4.52 0.71 12.29
C ASP A 88 -3.21 0.56 11.51
N LEU A 89 -2.57 1.69 11.17
CA LEU A 89 -1.29 1.69 10.45
C LEU A 89 -0.16 1.07 11.28
N TYR A 90 -0.08 1.34 12.58
CA TYR A 90 0.91 0.70 13.44
C TYR A 90 0.71 -0.82 13.56
N LYS A 91 -0.55 -1.29 13.61
CA LYS A 91 -0.85 -2.73 13.58
C LYS A 91 -0.42 -3.39 12.27
N ASP A 92 -0.75 -2.75 11.15
CA ASP A 92 -0.39 -3.24 9.82
C ASP A 92 1.16 -3.25 9.64
N LEU A 93 1.88 -2.22 10.10
CA LEU A 93 3.35 -2.19 10.11
C LEU A 93 3.96 -3.31 10.96
N GLY A 94 3.40 -3.61 12.13
CA GLY A 94 3.81 -4.74 12.95
C GLY A 94 3.63 -6.09 12.22
N LYS A 95 2.53 -6.24 11.47
CA LYS A 95 2.30 -7.42 10.63
C LYS A 95 3.35 -7.54 9.53
N PHE A 96 3.67 -6.44 8.84
CA PHE A 96 4.69 -6.45 7.78
C PHE A 96 6.07 -6.79 8.31
N ALA A 97 6.47 -6.21 9.45
CA ALA A 97 7.74 -6.53 10.11
C ALA A 97 7.81 -8.01 10.51
N SER A 98 6.70 -8.58 11.02
CA SER A 98 6.61 -10.01 11.34
C SER A 98 6.74 -10.88 10.09
N GLN A 99 6.16 -10.49 8.96
CA GLN A 99 6.27 -11.22 7.68
C GLN A 99 7.70 -11.14 7.11
N ALA A 100 8.40 -10.03 7.34
CA ALA A 100 9.80 -9.87 6.98
C ALA A 100 10.77 -10.59 7.95
N GLY A 101 10.27 -11.25 9.00
CA GLY A 101 11.08 -11.92 10.03
C GLY A 101 11.76 -10.95 11.01
N ASN A 102 11.44 -9.66 10.98
CA ASN A 102 11.99 -8.66 11.88
C ASN A 102 11.08 -8.48 13.11
N PHE A 103 11.28 -9.35 14.10
CA PHE A 103 10.45 -9.38 15.31
C PHE A 103 10.68 -8.16 16.22
N ASP A 104 11.88 -7.59 16.25
CA ASP A 104 12.18 -6.41 17.05
C ASP A 104 11.35 -5.20 16.57
N LYS A 105 11.37 -4.92 15.26
CA LYS A 105 10.51 -3.90 14.65
C LYS A 105 9.02 -4.19 14.87
N CYS A 106 8.61 -5.45 14.77
CA CYS A 106 7.22 -5.84 15.03
C CYS A 106 6.79 -5.42 16.44
N MET A 107 7.64 -5.65 17.44
CA MET A 107 7.37 -5.28 18.82
C MET A 107 7.33 -3.76 19.01
N GLU A 108 8.26 -3.01 18.40
CA GLU A 108 8.24 -1.55 18.44
C GLU A 108 6.93 -0.98 17.88
N TRP A 109 6.47 -1.48 16.73
CA TRP A 109 5.22 -1.03 16.12
C TRP A 109 3.99 -1.36 16.97
N ARG A 110 3.96 -2.54 17.60
CA ARG A 110 2.88 -2.92 18.52
C ARG A 110 2.86 -2.04 19.78
N GLN A 111 4.02 -1.71 20.34
CA GLN A 111 4.12 -0.80 21.48
C GLN A 111 3.57 0.59 21.15
N LYS A 112 3.90 1.13 19.96
CA LYS A 112 3.33 2.40 19.49
C LYS A 112 1.81 2.36 19.35
N ALA A 113 1.26 1.25 18.84
CA ALA A 113 -0.19 1.08 18.75
C ALA A 113 -0.87 1.06 20.13
N ILE A 114 -0.28 0.37 21.12
CA ILE A 114 -0.80 0.31 22.48
C ILE A 114 -0.72 1.68 23.17
N ALA A 115 0.41 2.39 23.04
CA ALA A 115 0.59 3.72 23.61
C ALA A 115 -0.46 4.71 23.08
N LEU A 116 -0.75 4.68 21.77
CA LEU A 116 -1.77 5.52 21.17
C LEU A 116 -3.17 5.19 21.70
N LYS A 117 -3.49 3.90 21.86
CA LYS A 117 -4.77 3.46 22.45
C LYS A 117 -4.94 3.98 23.88
N GLN A 118 -3.89 3.89 24.71
CA GLN A 118 -3.91 4.37 26.09
C GLN A 118 -4.08 5.89 26.17
N GLN A 119 -3.43 6.66 25.29
CA GLN A 119 -3.59 8.11 25.25
C GLN A 119 -5.04 8.53 24.91
N VAL A 120 -5.68 7.83 23.96
CA VAL A 120 -7.07 8.10 23.59
C VAL A 120 -8.03 7.74 24.73
N GLU A 121 -7.81 6.63 25.44
CA GLU A 121 -8.61 6.24 26.61
C GLU A 121 -8.48 7.24 27.77
N LEU A 122 -7.29 7.81 27.99
CA LEU A 122 -7.05 8.81 29.04
C LEU A 122 -7.60 10.20 28.69
N ALA A 123 -7.68 10.56 27.41
CA ALA A 123 -8.21 11.85 26.95
C ALA A 123 -9.76 11.89 26.91
N GLY A 124 -10.42 10.74 26.99
CA GLY A 124 -11.88 10.61 27.00
C GLY A 124 -12.54 10.54 28.39
N ASN A 125 -11.74 10.57 29.47
CA ASN A 125 -12.19 10.65 30.87
C ASN A 125 -11.94 12.05 31.44
#